data_AF-A0A3B9ALM0-F1
#
_entry.id   AF-A0A3B9ALM0-F1
#
_cell.length_a   1.000
_cell.length_b   1.000
_cell.length_c   1.000
_cell.angle_alpha   90.00
_cell.angle_beta   90.00
_cell.angle_gamma   90.00
#
_symmetry.space_group_name_H-M   'P 1'
#
loop_
_entity.id
_entity.type
_entity.pdbx_description
1 polymer ?
#
loop_
_entity_poly.entity_id
_entity_poly.type
_entity_poly.pdbx_seq_one_letter_code
_entity_poly.pdbx_strand_id
1 'polypeptide(L)' 'DYNNATDPNHQVLQFPTDCAICHNETAWDPSIFNHNAVYPLNGAHAVIANDCNACHQGDYVNTPNTCAGCHTPDYNNATD' A
#
# COMPACT_ATOMS: atom_id res chain seq x y z
N ASP A 1 11.94 -5.15 4.24
CA ASP A 1 12.97 -5.32 5.29
C ASP A 1 14.30 -4.84 4.72
N TYR A 2 15.00 -3.94 5.41
CA TYR A 2 16.25 -3.34 4.94
C TYR A 2 17.37 -4.38 4.78
N ASN A 3 17.53 -5.31 5.74
CA ASN A 3 18.66 -6.24 5.73
C ASN A 3 18.45 -7.44 4.78
N ASN A 4 17.19 -7.74 4.46
CA ASN A 4 16.83 -8.89 3.64
C ASN A 4 16.50 -8.51 2.18
N ALA A 5 16.55 -7.23 1.82
CA ALA A 5 16.40 -6.80 0.43
C ALA A 5 17.61 -7.26 -0.40
N THR A 6 17.37 -8.03 -1.46
CA THR A 6 18.43 -8.55 -2.33
C THR A 6 18.48 -7.85 -3.68
N ASP A 7 17.41 -7.16 -4.09
CA ASP A 7 17.31 -6.45 -5.36
C ASP A 7 16.44 -5.18 -5.23
N PRO A 8 17.05 -3.99 -5.18
CA PRO A 8 18.47 -3.76 -4.93
C PRO A 8 18.86 -4.15 -3.49
N ASN A 9 20.11 -4.56 -3.27
CA ASN A 9 20.58 -4.85 -1.90
C ASN A 9 20.83 -3.54 -1.13
N HIS A 10 19.97 -3.24 -0.16
CA HIS A 10 20.01 -1.97 0.58
C HIS A 10 21.25 -1.82 1.45
N GLN A 11 21.78 -2.92 2.02
CA GLN A 11 22.97 -2.89 2.87
C GLN A 11 24.24 -2.62 2.05
N VAL A 12 24.41 -3.31 0.92
CA VAL A 12 25.58 -3.18 0.05
C VAL A 12 25.67 -1.77 -0.54
N LEU A 13 24.52 -1.19 -0.89
CA LEU A 13 24.43 0.14 -1.48
C LEU A 13 24.32 1.25 -0.43
N GLN A 14 24.23 0.90 0.86
CA GLN A 14 24.13 1.83 1.98
C GLN A 14 23.00 2.85 1.83
N PHE A 15 21.81 2.39 1.40
CA PHE A 15 20.66 3.28 1.29
C PHE A 15 20.21 3.82 2.65
N PRO A 16 19.52 4.96 2.70
CA PRO A 16 18.90 5.47 3.92
C PRO A 16 17.96 4.44 4.55
N THR A 17 17.86 4.46 5.88
CA THR A 17 16.89 3.64 6.62
C THR A 17 15.50 4.25 6.65
N ASP A 18 15.34 5.47 6.14
CA ASP A 18 14.03 6.06 5.85
C ASP A 18 13.50 5.46 4.54
N CYS A 19 12.71 4.39 4.70
CA CYS A 19 12.13 3.63 3.60
C CYS A 19 11.26 4.49 2.67
N ALA A 20 10.63 5.53 3.18
CA ALA A 20 9.66 6.34 2.44
C ALA A 20 10.33 7.21 1.35
N ILE A 21 11.65 7.40 1.40
CA ILE A 21 12.38 8.13 0.36
C ILE A 21 12.25 7.44 -1.01
N CYS A 22 12.22 6.10 -1.02
CA CYS A 22 12.12 5.29 -2.25
C CYS A 22 10.83 4.46 -2.34
N HIS A 23 10.29 3.98 -1.22
CA HIS A 23 9.06 3.18 -1.19
C HIS A 23 7.85 4.06 -0.86
N ASN A 24 7.56 4.97 -1.77
CA ASN A 24 6.32 5.75 -1.76
C ASN A 24 5.64 5.68 -3.13
N GLU A 25 4.42 6.18 -3.19
CA GLU A 25 3.56 6.17 -4.37
C GLU A 25 4.15 6.87 -5.61
N THR A 26 5.11 7.78 -5.42
CA THR A 26 5.74 8.58 -6.50
C THR A 26 7.18 8.17 -6.83
N ALA A 27 7.90 7.51 -5.92
CA ALA A 27 9.33 7.26 -6.06
C ALA A 27 9.68 6.03 -6.93
N TRP A 28 8.70 5.22 -7.31
CA TRP A 28 8.87 4.15 -8.30
C TRP A 28 8.79 4.77 -9.69
N ASP A 29 9.83 5.49 -10.11
CA ASP A 29 9.75 6.37 -11.29
C ASP A 29 9.50 5.61 -12.62
N PRO A 30 8.49 6.01 -13.44
CA PRO A 30 7.41 6.94 -13.15
C PRO A 30 6.14 6.18 -12.78
N SER A 31 5.80 6.19 -11.49
CA SER A 31 4.49 5.79 -11.01
C SER A 31 3.57 7.00 -11.18
N ILE A 32 2.73 6.94 -12.20
CA ILE A 32 1.63 7.89 -12.43
C ILE A 32 0.36 7.47 -11.66
N PHE A 33 0.49 6.52 -10.73
CA PHE A 33 -0.64 5.98 -10.00
C PHE A 33 -1.23 7.02 -9.05
N ASN A 34 -2.56 7.12 -9.02
CA ASN A 34 -3.28 8.05 -8.17
C ASN A 34 -4.35 7.30 -7.38
N HIS A 35 -4.11 7.07 -6.09
CA HIS A 35 -5.07 6.45 -5.18
C HIS A 35 -6.45 7.12 -5.24
N ASN A 36 -6.52 8.44 -5.31
CA ASN A 36 -7.80 9.15 -5.34
C ASN A 36 -8.63 8.89 -6.61
N ALA A 37 -8.01 8.39 -7.69
CA ALA A 37 -8.71 8.01 -8.91
C ALA A 37 -9.29 6.58 -8.84
N VAL A 38 -8.80 5.74 -7.92
CA VAL A 38 -9.16 4.30 -7.83
C VAL A 38 -9.88 3.98 -6.53
N TYR A 39 -9.31 4.42 -5.40
CA TYR A 39 -9.84 4.24 -4.06
C TYR A 39 -9.37 5.39 -3.13
N PRO A 40 -10.21 6.43 -2.93
CA PRO A 40 -9.87 7.54 -2.05
C PRO A 40 -9.69 7.08 -0.60
N LEU A 41 -8.53 7.37 0.00
CA LEU A 41 -8.21 7.01 1.38
C LEU A 41 -8.82 8.03 2.34
N ASN A 42 -10.07 7.80 2.73
CA ASN A 42 -10.83 8.67 3.62
C ASN A 42 -11.30 7.94 4.90
N GLY A 43 -11.74 8.71 5.90
CA GLY A 43 -12.27 8.16 7.15
C GLY A 43 -11.31 7.19 7.83
N ALA A 44 -11.77 5.97 8.12
CA ALA A 44 -10.95 4.93 8.74
C ALA A 44 -9.75 4.50 7.86
N HIS A 45 -9.89 4.51 6.54
CA HIS A 45 -8.80 4.15 5.62
C HIS A 45 -7.68 5.20 5.60
N ALA A 46 -7.99 6.47 5.92
CA ALA A 46 -6.96 7.51 6.04
C ALA A 46 -5.99 7.25 7.19
N VAL A 47 -6.42 6.53 8.24
CA VAL A 47 -5.59 6.20 9.41
C VAL A 47 -4.48 5.22 9.06
N ILE A 48 -4.69 4.39 8.04
CA ILE A 48 -3.74 3.37 7.55
C ILE A 48 -3.15 3.74 6.19
N ALA A 49 -3.30 4.98 5.74
CA ALA A 49 -2.89 5.40 4.39
C ALA A 49 -1.39 5.19 4.11
N ASN A 50 -0.56 5.24 5.15
CA ASN A 50 0.89 5.03 5.05
C ASN A 50 1.31 3.57 5.33
N ASP A 51 0.37 2.69 5.67
CA ASP A 51 0.61 1.25 5.81
C ASP A 51 0.14 0.54 4.55
N CYS A 52 0.94 0.63 3.49
CA CYS A 52 0.60 0.05 2.19
C CYS A 52 0.28 -1.45 2.29
N ASN A 53 0.93 -2.16 3.23
CA ASN A 53 0.72 -3.59 3.39
C ASN A 53 -0.63 -3.94 4.04
N ALA A 54 -1.24 -3.02 4.80
CA ALA A 54 -2.57 -3.21 5.37
C ALA A 54 -3.64 -3.46 4.29
N CYS A 55 -3.46 -2.89 3.10
CA CYS A 55 -4.36 -3.07 1.96
C CYS A 55 -3.78 -4.04 0.92
N HIS A 56 -2.55 -3.79 0.46
CA HIS A 56 -1.99 -4.46 -0.71
C HIS A 56 -1.45 -5.85 -0.41
N GLN A 57 -1.00 -6.14 0.82
CA GLN A 57 -0.47 -7.46 1.22
C GLN A 57 0.57 -8.05 0.24
N GLY A 58 1.34 -7.20 -0.44
CA GLY A 58 2.33 -7.60 -1.45
C GLY A 58 1.80 -7.67 -2.90
N ASP A 59 0.49 -7.60 -3.15
CA ASP A 59 -0.10 -7.46 -4.48
C ASP A 59 -0.66 -6.04 -4.67
N TYR A 60 0.09 -5.21 -5.40
CA TYR A 60 -0.26 -3.82 -5.69
C TYR A 60 -1.08 -3.65 -6.98
N VAL A 61 -1.36 -4.74 -7.70
CA VAL A 61 -2.09 -4.71 -8.99
C VAL A 61 -3.53 -5.17 -8.80
N ASN A 62 -3.75 -6.21 -7.99
CA ASN A 62 -5.07 -6.84 -7.82
C ASN A 62 -5.67 -6.61 -6.43
N THR A 63 -5.28 -5.54 -5.76
CA THR A 63 -5.83 -5.17 -4.46
C THR A 63 -7.33 -4.90 -4.59
N PRO A 64 -8.18 -5.55 -3.78
CA PRO A 64 -9.61 -5.28 -3.81
C PRO A 64 -9.91 -3.82 -3.45
N ASN A 65 -10.78 -3.17 -4.22
CA ASN A 65 -11.20 -1.79 -4.00
C ASN A 65 -12.69 -1.65 -3.67
N THR A 66 -13.36 -2.77 -3.36
CA THR A 66 -14.75 -2.81 -2.92
C THR A 66 -14.83 -3.12 -1.42
N CYS A 67 -15.86 -2.63 -0.74
CA CYS A 67 -16.05 -2.86 0.69
C CYS A 67 -16.04 -4.36 1.01
N ALA A 68 -16.78 -5.16 0.25
CA ALA A 68 -16.85 -6.60 0.43
C ALA A 68 -15.53 -7.34 0.12
N GLY A 69 -14.67 -6.76 -0.71
CA GLY A 69 -13.39 -7.35 -1.11
C GLY A 69 -12.40 -7.49 0.05
N CYS A 70 -12.49 -6.61 1.05
CA CYS A 70 -11.68 -6.64 2.27
C CYS A 70 -12.52 -6.94 3.52
N HIS A 71 -13.77 -6.47 3.56
CA HIS A 71 -14.68 -6.56 4.71
C HIS A 71 -15.89 -7.46 4.43
N THR A 72 -15.67 -8.65 3.86
CA THR A 72 -16.78 -9.58 3.55
C THR A 72 -17.69 -9.85 4.75
N PRO A 73 -17.18 -10.12 5.98
CA PRO A 73 -18.05 -10.37 7.13
C PRO A 73 -18.92 -9.16 7.47
N ASP A 74 -18.35 -7.96 7.51
CA ASP A 74 -19.08 -6.74 7.86
C ASP A 74 -20.11 -6.39 6.79
N TYR A 75 -19.73 -6.53 5.52
CA TYR A 75 -20.62 -6.30 4.38
C TYR A 75 -21.85 -7.23 4.41
N ASN A 76 -21.64 -8.52 4.68
CA ASN A 76 -22.75 -9.49 4.75
C ASN A 76 -23.68 -9.26 5.95
N ASN A 77 -23.19 -8.61 7.00
CA ASN A 77 -23.96 -8.28 8.20
C ASN A 77 -24.61 -6.89 8.14
N ALA A 78 -24.29 -6.08 7.12
CA ALA A 78 -24.93 -4.79 6.91
C ALA A 78 -26.38 -5.02 6.49
N THR A 79 -27.32 -4.49 7.27
CA THR A 79 -28.74 -4.46 6.95
C THR A 79 -29.09 -3.08 6.41
N ASP A 80 -30.03 -3.02 5.45
CA ASP A 80 -30.62 -1.76 4.98
C ASP A 80 -31.32 -0.95 6.09
#